data_AF-A0A7J6SBE9-F1
#
_entry.id   AF-A0A7J6SBE9-F1
#
_cell.length_a   1.000
_cell.length_b   1.000
_cell.length_c   1.000
_cell.angle_alpha   90.00
_cell.angle_beta   90.00
_cell.angle_gamma   90.00
#
_symmetry.space_group_name_H-M   'P 1'
#
loop_
_entity.id
_entity.type
_entity.pdbx_description
1 polymer ?
#
loop_
_entity_poly.entity_id
_entity_poly.type
_entity_poly.pdbx_seq_one_letter_code
_entity_poly.pdbx_strand_id
1 'polypeptide(L)' 'MLRDAEEKGLLVRGQPGTVIEATAGNTGIGLALAANSMGYRCIIVIPDTQTEEKKAAIRQAGAKLIEVLPWEGRL' A
#
# COMPACT_ATOMS: atom_id res chain seq x y z
N MET A 1 -3.45 -1.17 -12.04
CA MET A 1 -3.81 -1.77 -10.73
C MET A 1 -5.17 -1.27 -10.26
N LEU A 2 -5.31 -0.06 -9.72
CA LEU A 2 -6.60 0.38 -9.13
C LEU A 2 -7.74 0.48 -10.14
N ARG A 3 -7.53 1.11 -11.31
CA ARG A 3 -8.57 1.21 -12.35
C ARG A 3 -8.97 -0.14 -12.92
N ASP A 4 -7.99 -1.02 -13.14
CA ASP A 4 -8.24 -2.41 -13.57
C ASP A 4 -9.05 -3.19 -12.51
N ALA A 5 -8.78 -2.98 -11.22
CA ALA A 5 -9.61 -3.54 -10.15
C ALA A 5 -11.02 -2.93 -10.13
N GLU A 6 -11.19 -1.65 -10.46
CA GLU A 6 -12.52 -1.03 -10.64
C GLU A 6 -13.26 -1.63 -11.84
N GLU A 7 -12.61 -1.79 -12.99
CA GLU A 7 -13.17 -2.38 -14.21
C GLU A 7 -13.61 -3.83 -13.99
N LYS A 8 -12.88 -4.58 -13.16
CA LYS A 8 -13.21 -5.96 -12.77
C LYS A 8 -14.24 -6.05 -11.63
N GLY A 9 -14.69 -4.91 -11.09
CA GLY A 9 -15.63 -4.87 -9.96
C GLY A 9 -15.05 -5.34 -8.62
N LEU A 10 -13.72 -5.47 -8.50
CA LEU A 10 -13.03 -5.82 -7.26
C LEU A 10 -12.92 -4.62 -6.31
N LEU A 11 -12.90 -3.41 -6.88
CA LEU A 11 -13.07 -2.15 -6.17
C LEU A 11 -14.26 -1.40 -6.76
N VAL A 12 -14.98 -0.66 -5.94
CA VAL A 12 -16.10 0.16 -6.40
C VAL A 12 -15.92 1.58 -5.88
N ARG A 13 -15.78 2.54 -6.79
CA ARG A 13 -15.51 3.93 -6.43
C ARG A 13 -16.64 4.50 -5.59
N GLY A 14 -16.29 5.23 -4.54
CA GLY A 14 -17.25 5.78 -3.58
C GLY A 14 -17.78 4.78 -2.55
N GLN A 15 -17.42 3.50 -2.67
CA GLN A 15 -17.66 2.51 -1.61
C GLN A 15 -16.36 2.27 -0.80
N PRO A 16 -16.48 1.84 0.47
CA PRO A 16 -15.32 1.46 1.25
C PRO A 16 -14.54 0.34 0.55
N GLY A 17 -13.27 0.61 0.24
CA GLY A 17 -12.33 -0.36 -0.33
C GLY A 17 -11.00 -0.30 0.42
N THR A 18 -10.27 -1.42 0.47
CA THR A 18 -8.92 -1.46 1.06
C THR A 18 -7.97 -2.15 0.10
N VAL A 19 -6.87 -1.47 -0.20
CA VAL A 19 -5.79 -1.96 -1.05
C VAL A 19 -4.63 -2.33 -0.16
N ILE A 20 -4.14 -3.56 -0.28
CA ILE A 20 -3.00 -4.07 0.50
C ILE A 20 -1.92 -4.48 -0.48
N GLU A 21 -0.71 -3.96 -0.30
CA GLU A 21 0.44 -4.25 -1.17
C GLU A 21 1.69 -4.47 -0.33
N ALA A 22 2.42 -5.55 -0.61
CA ALA A 22 3.75 -5.78 -0.06
C ALA A 22 4.81 -5.21 -1.02
N THR A 23 5.58 -4.21 -0.58
CA THR A 23 6.53 -3.51 -1.45
C THR A 23 7.63 -2.80 -0.65
N ALA A 24 8.82 -2.68 -1.24
CA ALA A 24 10.00 -2.06 -0.62
C ALA A 24 10.23 -0.59 -1.04
N GLY A 25 9.28 0.05 -1.73
CA GLY A 25 9.52 1.40 -2.24
C GLY A 25 8.40 2.05 -3.06
N ASN A 26 8.78 2.64 -4.19
CA ASN A 26 7.99 3.63 -4.95
C ASN A 26 6.59 3.17 -5.35
N THR A 27 6.41 1.88 -5.66
CA THR A 27 5.07 1.34 -5.94
C THR A 27 4.12 1.59 -4.78
N GLY A 28 4.58 1.40 -3.53
CA GLY A 28 3.77 1.65 -2.34
C GLY A 28 3.40 3.13 -2.18
N ILE A 29 4.35 4.03 -2.47
CA ILE A 29 4.11 5.48 -2.43
C ILE A 29 3.06 5.87 -3.49
N GLY A 30 3.26 5.46 -4.74
CA GLY A 30 2.34 5.77 -5.83
C GLY A 30 0.96 5.18 -5.63
N LEU A 31 0.88 3.94 -5.13
CA LEU A 31 -0.37 3.26 -4.83
C LEU A 31 -1.10 3.91 -3.64
N ALA A 32 -0.38 4.33 -2.60
CA ALA A 32 -0.94 5.08 -1.48
C ALA A 32 -1.57 6.40 -1.92
N LEU A 33 -0.84 7.21 -2.70
CA LEU A 33 -1.35 8.46 -3.25
C LEU A 33 -2.61 8.22 -4.11
N ALA A 34 -2.54 7.26 -5.02
CA ALA A 34 -3.65 6.97 -5.92
C ALA A 34 -4.88 6.43 -5.17
N ALA A 35 -4.71 5.43 -4.30
CA ALA A 35 -5.79 4.83 -3.52
C ALA A 35 -6.49 5.87 -2.64
N ASN A 36 -5.72 6.70 -1.92
CA ASN A 36 -6.29 7.74 -1.06
C ASN A 36 -7.03 8.80 -1.88
N SER A 37 -6.50 9.22 -3.03
CA SER A 37 -7.21 10.16 -3.92
C SER A 37 -8.53 9.61 -4.48
N MET A 38 -8.64 8.28 -4.57
CA MET A 38 -9.82 7.57 -5.05
C MET A 38 -10.79 7.18 -3.91
N GLY A 39 -10.47 7.51 -2.65
CA GLY A 39 -11.31 7.20 -1.49
C GLY A 39 -11.12 5.79 -0.91
N TYR A 40 -10.09 5.06 -1.33
CA TYR A 40 -9.76 3.74 -0.79
C TYR A 40 -8.72 3.86 0.33
N ARG A 41 -8.83 2.98 1.33
CA ARG A 41 -7.76 2.82 2.32
C ARG A 41 -6.58 2.11 1.67
N CYS A 42 -5.36 2.54 1.98
CA CYS A 42 -4.16 1.85 1.54
C CYS A 42 -3.39 1.31 2.76
N ILE A 43 -2.96 0.05 2.67
CA ILE A 43 -2.05 -0.59 3.62
C ILE A 43 -0.82 -1.06 2.86
N ILE A 44 0.35 -0.60 3.28
CA ILE A 44 1.63 -1.02 2.71
C ILE A 44 2.38 -1.88 3.71
N VAL A 45 2.76 -3.08 3.30
CA VAL A 45 3.62 -3.99 4.06
C VAL A 45 5.05 -3.84 3.52
N ILE A 46 6.00 -3.50 4.38
CA ILE A 46 7.39 -3.20 3.99
C ILE A 46 8.38 -3.94 4.90
N PRO A 47 9.53 -4.41 4.39
CA PRO A 47 10.60 -4.88 5.27
C PRO A 47 11.09 -3.77 6.20
N ASP A 48 11.32 -4.11 7.46
CA ASP A 48 11.85 -3.19 8.47
C ASP A 48 13.24 -2.63 8.10
N THR A 49 13.98 -3.35 7.27
CA THR A 49 15.31 -2.98 6.74
C THR A 49 15.30 -1.81 5.74
N GLN A 50 14.13 -1.35 5.28
CA GLN A 50 14.06 -0.19 4.38
C GLN A 50 14.34 1.13 5.09
N THR A 51 14.75 2.15 4.33
CA THR A 51 15.13 3.45 4.92
C THR A 51 13.93 4.19 5.51
N GLU A 52 14.18 4.99 6.55
CA GLU A 52 13.13 5.78 7.18
C GLU A 52 12.55 6.84 6.23
N GLU A 53 13.33 7.37 5.28
CA GLU A 53 12.80 8.31 4.27
C GLU A 53 11.70 7.66 3.42
N LYS A 54 11.89 6.39 3.02
CA LYS A 54 10.86 5.66 2.27
C LYS A 54 9.63 5.39 3.12
N LYS A 55 9.82 4.93 4.36
CA LYS A 55 8.72 4.68 5.29
C LYS A 55 7.93 5.96 5.59
N ALA A 56 8.62 7.07 5.79
CA ALA A 56 8.03 8.39 5.98
C ALA A 56 7.25 8.83 4.74
N ALA A 57 7.80 8.67 3.54
CA ALA A 57 7.10 9.00 2.29
C ALA A 57 5.80 8.20 2.12
N ILE A 58 5.78 6.92 2.47
CA ILE A 58 4.55 6.09 2.43
C ILE A 58 3.52 6.55 3.46
N ARG A 59 3.95 6.84 4.69
CA ARG A 59 3.06 7.38 5.75
C ARG A 59 2.48 8.73 5.34
N GLN A 60 3.30 9.63 4.79
CA GLN A 60 2.89 10.94 4.30
C GLN A 60 1.94 10.86 3.09
N ALA A 61 2.12 9.85 2.23
CA ALA A 61 1.17 9.53 1.16
C ALA A 61 -0.18 9.01 1.69
N GLY A 62 -0.31 8.80 3.01
CA GLY A 62 -1.54 8.48 3.73
C GLY A 62 -1.83 6.99 3.84
N ALA A 63 -0.88 6.10 3.57
CA ALA A 63 -1.06 4.67 3.79
C ALA A 63 -0.79 4.29 5.25
N LYS A 64 -1.50 3.26 5.73
CA LYS A 64 -1.11 2.54 6.93
C LYS A 64 0.12 1.69 6.61
N LEU A 65 1.22 1.95 7.31
CA LEU A 65 2.45 1.17 7.14
C LEU A 65 2.48 0.00 8.14
N ILE A 66 2.83 -1.19 7.65
CA ILE A 66 3.13 -2.37 8.44
C ILE A 66 4.56 -2.79 8.13
N GLU A 67 5.40 -2.84 9.15
CA GLU A 67 6.78 -3.29 9.02
C GLU A 67 6.87 -4.77 9.37
N VAL A 68 7.64 -5.53 8.58
CA VAL A 68 7.85 -6.97 8.79
C VAL A 68 9.33 -7.31 8.78
N LEU A 69 9.71 -8.27 9.61
CA LEU A 69 11.04 -8.87 9.55
C LEU A 69 11.21 -9.66 8.24
N PRO A 70 12.44 -9.80 7.74
CA PRO A 70 12.73 -10.75 6.67
C PRO A 70 12.22 -12.15 7.02
N TRP A 71 11.63 -12.83 6.04
CA TRP A 71 11.20 -14.21 6.23
C TRP A 71 12.43 -15.12 6.38
N GLU A 72 12.49 -15.89 7.46
CA GLU A 72 13.63 -16.74 7.80
C GLU A 72 13.42 -18.23 7.51
N GLY A 73 12.42 -18.62 6.73
CA GLY A 73 12.27 -20.04 6.37
C GLY A 73 11.49 -20.91 7.35
N ARG A 74 10.90 -20.35 8.41
CA ARG A 74 10.23 -21.13 9.46
C ARG A 74 8.73 -21.17 9.21
N LEU A 75 8.19 -22.39 9.05
CA LEU A 75 6.75 -22.69 9.04
C LEU A 75 6.29 -23.08 10.45
#